data_AF-A0A1Q8BHZ4-F1
#
_entry.id   AF-A0A1Q8BHZ4-F1
#
_cell.length_a   1.000
_cell.length_b   1.000
_cell.length_c   1.000
_cell.angle_alpha   90.00
_cell.angle_beta   90.00
_cell.angle_gamma   90.00
#
_symmetry.space_group_name_H-M   'P 1'
#
loop_
_entity.id
_entity.type
_entity.pdbx_description
1 polymer ?
#
loop_
_entity_poly.entity_id
_entity_poly.type
_entity_poly.pdbx_seq_one_letter_code
_entity_poly.pdbx_strand_id
1 'polypeptide(L)'
;MRIVRLVLSAALGTSALVGIQILATDYWLWSAAPTHAYGLMAFVALDLALILGVWRVTRLAMIGPLLTATFQFVAMLGDIIGGEPVGLPAAVFRNYLLADTAYVSLLVTQGVIMAIAIGTWALPHMHGHWPRPLRIVRN
;
A
#
# COMPACT_ATOMS: atom_id res chain seq x y z
N MET A 1 5.45 -8.11 -17.49
CA MET A 1 4.91 -8.57 -16.19
C MET A 1 5.98 -8.85 -15.12
N ARG A 2 7.13 -9.48 -15.43
CA ARG A 2 8.13 -9.81 -14.39
C ARG A 2 8.66 -8.60 -13.62
N ILE A 3 8.97 -7.50 -14.32
CA ILE A 3 9.42 -6.24 -13.71
C ILE A 3 8.34 -5.68 -12.77
N VAL A 4 7.08 -5.62 -13.21
CA VAL A 4 5.95 -5.17 -12.38
C VAL A 4 5.83 -5.99 -11.09
N ARG A 5 6.00 -7.32 -11.16
CA ARG A 5 5.98 -8.17 -9.97
C ARG A 5 7.11 -7.86 -9.00
N LEU A 6 8.32 -7.65 -9.52
CA LEU A 6 9.47 -7.26 -8.69
C LEU A 6 9.22 -5.92 -8.01
N VAL A 7 8.75 -4.92 -8.76
CA VAL A 7 8.46 -3.59 -8.23
C VAL A 7 7.34 -3.64 -7.18
N LEU A 8 6.24 -4.35 -7.44
CA LEU A 8 5.16 -4.54 -6.46
C LEU A 8 5.63 -5.31 -5.23
N SER A 9 6.43 -6.37 -5.42
CA SER A 9 6.97 -7.14 -4.28
C SER A 9 7.92 -6.30 -3.43
N ALA A 10 8.72 -5.44 -4.06
CA ALA A 10 9.60 -4.51 -3.36
C ALA A 10 8.78 -3.48 -2.58
N ALA A 11 7.74 -2.90 -3.20
CA ALA A 11 6.88 -1.92 -2.52
C ALA A 11 6.12 -2.53 -1.33
N LEU A 12 5.51 -3.72 -1.51
CA LEU A 12 4.86 -4.48 -0.44
C LEU A 12 5.87 -4.89 0.65
N GLY A 13 7.08 -5.28 0.25
CA GLY A 13 8.16 -5.64 1.18
C GLY A 13 8.60 -4.46 2.02
N THR A 14 8.79 -3.29 1.41
CA THR A 14 9.09 -2.04 2.13
C THR A 14 7.96 -1.69 3.09
N SER A 15 6.70 -1.76 2.65
CA SER A 15 5.54 -1.53 3.52
C SER A 15 5.54 -2.46 4.73
N ALA A 16 5.70 -3.77 4.50
CA ALA A 16 5.74 -4.77 5.58
C ALA A 16 6.90 -4.52 6.56
N LEU A 17 8.09 -4.20 6.06
CA LEU A 17 9.27 -3.93 6.90
C LEU A 17 9.08 -2.68 7.77
N VAL A 18 8.52 -1.61 7.21
CA VAL A 18 8.22 -0.39 7.99
C VAL A 18 7.14 -0.68 9.04
N GLY A 19 6.09 -1.44 8.69
CA GLY A 19 5.08 -1.85 9.65
C GLY A 19 5.64 -2.72 10.78
N ILE A 20 6.53 -3.68 10.47
CA ILE A 20 7.23 -4.49 11.46
C ILE A 20 8.09 -3.61 12.37
N GLN A 21 8.80 -2.62 11.80
CA GLN A 21 9.60 -1.70 12.59
C GLN A 21 8.73 -0.95 13.61
N ILE A 22 7.61 -0.35 13.19
CA ILE A 22 6.67 0.34 14.10
C ILE A 22 6.20 -0.62 15.20
N LEU A 23 5.73 -1.82 14.83
CA LEU A 23 5.25 -2.82 15.79
C LEU A 23 6.34 -3.26 16.78
N ALA A 24 7.61 -3.27 16.38
CA ALA A 24 8.72 -3.70 17.22
C ALA A 24 9.22 -2.58 18.15
N THR A 25 9.14 -1.31 17.73
CA THR A 25 9.79 -0.21 18.45
C THR A 25 8.84 0.78 19.11
N ASP A 26 7.58 0.83 18.68
CA ASP A 26 6.63 1.83 19.17
C ASP A 26 5.81 1.31 20.37
N TYR A 27 6.40 1.45 21.55
CA TYR A 27 5.74 1.12 22.82
C TYR A 27 4.53 2.01 23.10
N TRP A 28 4.55 3.26 22.62
CA TRP A 28 3.43 4.17 22.86
C TRP A 28 2.20 3.65 22.12
N LEU A 29 2.32 3.29 20.84
CA LEU A 29 1.23 2.71 20.06
C LEU A 29 0.59 1.50 20.76
N TRP A 30 1.40 0.59 21.28
CA TRP A 30 0.92 -0.59 21.99
C TRP A 30 0.18 -0.28 23.28
N SER A 31 0.62 0.73 24.02
CA SER A 31 0.00 1.11 25.29
C SER A 31 -1.23 2.01 25.13
N ALA A 32 -1.17 2.92 24.16
CA ALA A 32 -2.13 4.00 23.93
C ALA A 32 -3.24 3.61 22.95
N ALA A 33 -2.91 2.84 21.91
CA ALA A 33 -3.85 2.44 20.86
C ALA A 33 -3.67 0.96 20.44
N PRO A 34 -3.83 -0.02 21.36
CA PRO A 34 -3.57 -1.43 21.06
C PRO A 34 -4.35 -1.96 19.85
N THR A 35 -5.60 -1.52 19.67
CA THR A 35 -6.44 -1.92 18.52
C THR A 35 -5.84 -1.50 17.18
N HIS A 36 -5.15 -0.37 17.14
CA HIS A 36 -4.50 0.15 15.93
C HIS A 36 -3.19 -0.61 15.66
N ALA A 37 -2.46 -0.98 16.72
CA ALA A 37 -1.32 -1.90 16.59
C ALA A 37 -1.72 -3.26 16.00
N TYR A 38 -2.83 -3.84 16.46
CA TYR A 38 -3.36 -5.08 15.87
C TYR A 38 -3.82 -4.89 14.42
N GLY A 39 -4.40 -3.74 14.08
CA GLY A 39 -4.73 -3.39 12.69
C GLY A 39 -3.49 -3.34 11.79
N LEU A 40 -2.42 -2.68 12.25
CA LEU A 40 -1.14 -2.63 11.54
C LEU A 40 -0.51 -4.02 11.37
N MET A 41 -0.60 -4.87 12.39
CA MET A 41 -0.14 -6.26 12.30
C MET A 41 -0.87 -7.04 11.20
N ALA A 42 -2.18 -6.86 11.07
CA ALA A 42 -2.95 -7.46 9.99
C ALA A 42 -2.50 -6.94 8.61
N PHE A 43 -2.19 -5.65 8.50
CA PHE A 43 -1.68 -5.05 7.25
C PHE A 43 -0.33 -5.63 6.84
N VAL A 44 0.60 -5.72 7.78
CA VAL A 44 1.91 -6.39 7.56
C VAL A 44 1.71 -7.81 7.06
N ALA A 45 0.84 -8.59 7.68
CA ALA A 45 0.58 -9.96 7.28
C ALA A 45 0.00 -10.05 5.86
N LEU A 46 -0.92 -9.15 5.51
CA LEU A 46 -1.50 -9.07 4.16
C LEU A 46 -0.45 -8.71 3.11
N ASP A 47 0.43 -7.75 3.39
CA ASP A 47 1.50 -7.34 2.46
C ASP A 47 2.44 -8.50 2.16
N LEU A 48 2.87 -9.23 3.20
CA LEU A 48 3.71 -10.42 3.05
C LEU A 48 3.00 -11.53 2.27
N ALA A 49 1.72 -11.78 2.54
CA ALA A 49 0.92 -12.75 1.81
C ALA A 49 0.77 -12.38 0.34
N LEU A 50 0.57 -11.10 0.04
CA LEU A 50 0.44 -10.59 -1.32
C LEU A 50 1.74 -10.69 -2.11
N ILE A 51 2.92 -10.53 -1.48
CA ILE A 51 4.19 -10.82 -2.16
C ILE A 51 4.14 -12.24 -2.73
N LEU A 52 3.79 -13.25 -1.93
CA LEU A 52 3.66 -14.63 -2.40
C LEU A 52 2.58 -14.78 -3.49
N GLY A 53 1.44 -14.12 -3.30
CA GLY A 53 0.31 -14.14 -4.24
C GLY A 53 0.67 -13.60 -5.63
N VAL A 54 1.40 -12.48 -5.69
CA VAL A 54 1.85 -11.82 -6.93
C VAL A 54 2.71 -12.76 -7.78
N TRP A 55 3.51 -13.62 -7.15
CA TRP A 55 4.36 -14.59 -7.85
C TRP A 55 3.63 -15.85 -8.27
N ARG A 56 2.60 -16.30 -7.54
CA ARG A 56 1.86 -17.54 -7.84
C ARG A 56 0.70 -17.38 -8.82
N VAL A 57 -0.04 -16.26 -8.79
CA VAL A 57 -1.30 -16.15 -9.54
C VAL A 57 -1.30 -14.94 -10.47
N THR A 58 -1.02 -15.18 -11.75
CA THR A 58 -0.62 -14.14 -12.72
C THR A 58 -1.71 -13.13 -13.12
N ARG A 59 -3.01 -13.48 -13.07
CA ARG A 59 -4.13 -12.57 -13.40
C ARG A 59 -4.73 -11.85 -12.19
N LEU A 60 -4.62 -12.42 -10.98
CA LEU A 60 -5.10 -11.81 -9.73
C LEU A 60 -4.03 -10.94 -9.04
N ALA A 61 -2.78 -11.02 -9.51
CA ALA A 61 -1.62 -10.32 -8.95
C ALA A 61 -1.73 -8.78 -8.90
N MET A 62 -2.70 -8.14 -9.57
CA MET A 62 -2.82 -6.68 -9.56
C MET A 62 -4.06 -6.16 -8.82
N ILE A 63 -5.13 -6.97 -8.79
CA ILE A 63 -6.36 -6.61 -8.06
C ILE A 63 -6.11 -6.71 -6.56
N GLY A 64 -5.42 -7.77 -6.11
CA GLY A 64 -5.10 -7.95 -4.69
C GLY A 64 -4.32 -6.76 -4.10
N PRO A 65 -3.14 -6.42 -4.63
CA PRO A 65 -2.37 -5.27 -4.14
C PRO A 65 -3.12 -3.94 -4.26
N LEU A 66 -3.90 -3.72 -5.33
CA LEU A 66 -4.70 -2.50 -5.46
C LEU A 66 -5.78 -2.39 -4.37
N LEU A 67 -6.56 -3.45 -4.16
CA LEU A 67 -7.63 -3.47 -3.15
C LEU A 67 -7.04 -3.34 -1.74
N THR A 68 -5.99 -4.09 -1.44
CA THR A 68 -5.34 -4.04 -0.13
C THR A 68 -4.72 -2.68 0.12
N ALA A 69 -3.98 -2.12 -0.84
CA ALA A 69 -3.40 -0.79 -0.67
C ALA A 69 -4.47 0.31 -0.52
N THR A 70 -5.59 0.19 -1.25
CA THR A 70 -6.72 1.10 -1.08
C THR A 70 -7.32 1.01 0.33
N PHE A 71 -7.56 -0.21 0.81
CA PHE A 71 -8.11 -0.43 2.15
C PHE A 71 -7.18 0.11 3.24
N GLN A 72 -5.88 -0.22 3.15
CA GLN A 72 -4.87 0.26 4.10
C GLN A 72 -4.74 1.79 4.06
N PHE A 73 -4.72 2.39 2.87
CA PHE A 73 -4.67 3.84 2.71
C PHE A 73 -5.88 4.53 3.34
N VAL A 74 -7.10 4.02 3.09
CA VAL A 74 -8.32 4.55 3.68
C VAL A 74 -8.33 4.37 5.20
N ALA A 75 -7.88 3.23 5.71
CA ALA A 75 -7.77 3.00 7.16
C ALA A 75 -6.82 4.02 7.80
N MET A 76 -5.63 4.22 7.24
CA MET A 76 -4.66 5.20 7.74
C MET A 76 -5.18 6.64 7.64
N LEU A 77 -5.92 7.00 6.58
CA LEU A 77 -6.60 8.30 6.54
C LEU A 77 -7.70 8.40 7.60
N GLY A 78 -8.43 7.31 7.86
CA GLY A 78 -9.40 7.21 8.94
C GLY A 78 -8.77 7.51 10.29
N ASP A 79 -7.61 6.93 10.57
CA ASP A 79 -6.84 7.16 11.80
C ASP A 79 -6.45 8.64 11.95
N ILE A 80 -6.05 9.31 10.87
CA ILE A 80 -5.70 10.74 10.88
C ILE A 80 -6.92 11.64 11.11
N ILE A 81 -8.04 11.34 10.44
CA ILE A 81 -9.22 12.22 10.40
C ILE A 81 -10.07 12.07 11.66
N GLY A 82 -10.24 10.84 12.15
CA GLY A 82 -11.18 10.52 13.23
C GLY A 82 -10.76 9.35 14.12
N GLY A 83 -9.50 8.90 14.05
CA GLY A 83 -8.97 7.92 14.99
C GLY A 83 -8.97 8.47 16.41
N GLU A 84 -9.74 7.84 17.29
CA GLU A 84 -9.80 8.20 18.71
C GLU A 84 -9.64 6.93 19.56
N PRO A 85 -8.40 6.61 19.97
CA PRO A 85 -8.17 5.53 20.92
C PRO A 85 -8.89 5.83 22.24
N VAL A 86 -9.41 4.79 22.88
CA VAL A 86 -10.16 4.94 24.14
C VAL A 86 -9.30 5.63 25.19
N GLY A 87 -9.79 6.74 25.74
CA GLY A 87 -9.08 7.50 26.77
C GLY A 87 -8.03 8.48 26.23
N LEU A 88 -7.94 8.67 24.90
CA LEU A 88 -7.02 9.62 24.28
C LEU A 88 -7.75 10.57 23.33
N PRO A 89 -7.56 11.90 23.46
CA PRO A 89 -8.13 12.84 22.50
C PRO A 89 -7.63 12.59 21.07
N ALA A 90 -8.54 12.61 20.10
CA ALA A 90 -8.22 12.38 18.68
C ALA A 90 -7.08 13.29 18.16
N ALA A 91 -7.02 14.55 18.62
CA ALA A 91 -5.97 15.49 18.23
C ALA A 91 -4.56 15.06 18.67
N VAL A 92 -4.44 14.40 19.85
CA VAL A 92 -3.17 13.89 20.35
C VAL A 92 -2.72 12.71 19.50
N PHE A 93 -3.62 11.78 19.23
CA PHE A 93 -3.32 10.61 18.39
C PHE A 93 -2.95 11.01 16.96
N ARG A 94 -3.71 11.93 16.36
CA ARG A 94 -3.39 12.48 15.03
C ARG A 94 -2.01 13.13 14.98
N ASN A 95 -1.67 13.96 15.97
CA ASN A 95 -0.37 14.63 16.00
C ASN A 95 0.78 13.62 16.16
N TYR A 96 0.58 12.58 16.97
CA TYR A 96 1.50 11.46 17.08
C TYR A 96 1.72 10.77 15.71
N LEU A 97 0.64 10.41 15.01
CA LEU A 97 0.73 9.75 13.69
C LEU A 97 1.42 10.62 12.64
N LEU A 98 1.10 11.92 12.60
CA LEU A 98 1.69 12.84 11.61
C LEU A 98 3.16 13.20 11.94
N ALA A 99 3.58 13.08 13.19
CA ALA A 99 4.97 13.25 13.59
C ALA A 99 5.81 11.97 13.36
N ASP A 100 5.16 10.80 13.27
CA ASP A 100 5.84 9.54 12.99
C ASP A 100 6.16 9.40 11.49
N THR A 101 7.45 9.53 11.17
CA THR A 101 7.96 9.33 9.81
C THR A 101 7.71 7.92 9.27
N ALA A 102 7.65 6.90 10.12
CA ALA A 102 7.39 5.53 9.68
C ALA A 102 5.93 5.38 9.25
N TYR A 103 5.00 5.89 10.05
CA TYR A 103 3.58 5.97 9.68
C TYR A 103 3.35 6.74 8.38
N VAL A 104 3.94 7.94 8.24
CA VAL A 104 3.83 8.73 7.00
C VAL A 104 4.42 7.96 5.81
N SER A 105 5.52 7.23 6.01
CA SER A 105 6.13 6.40 4.97
C SER A 105 5.21 5.26 4.53
N LEU A 106 4.47 4.62 5.46
CA LEU A 106 3.46 3.63 5.12
C LEU A 106 2.36 4.22 4.24
N LEU A 107 1.80 5.37 4.64
CA LEU A 107 0.73 6.04 3.90
C LEU A 107 1.15 6.35 2.46
N VAL A 108 2.36 6.90 2.28
CA VAL A 108 2.94 7.19 0.97
C VAL A 108 3.15 5.91 0.17
N THR A 109 3.66 4.85 0.80
CA THR A 109 3.91 3.56 0.15
C THR A 109 2.63 2.94 -0.39
N GLN A 110 1.50 3.05 0.33
CA GLN A 110 0.21 2.59 -0.19
C GLN A 110 -0.21 3.36 -1.45
N GLY A 111 -0.05 4.69 -1.45
CA GLY A 111 -0.28 5.51 -2.63
C GLY A 111 0.58 5.09 -3.84
N VAL A 112 1.86 4.74 -3.59
CA VAL A 112 2.77 4.24 -4.62
C VAL A 112 2.33 2.88 -5.16
N ILE A 113 1.94 1.93 -4.29
CA ILE A 113 1.43 0.60 -4.69
C ILE A 113 0.19 0.76 -5.57
N MET A 114 -0.75 1.62 -5.16
CA MET A 114 -1.94 1.94 -5.96
C MET A 114 -1.57 2.52 -7.33
N ALA A 115 -0.65 3.49 -7.37
CA ALA A 115 -0.20 4.09 -8.63
C ALA A 115 0.45 3.06 -9.57
N ILE A 116 1.28 2.16 -9.05
CA ILE A 116 1.88 1.07 -9.82
C ILE A 116 0.78 0.13 -10.36
N ALA A 117 -0.15 -0.30 -9.51
CA ALA A 117 -1.21 -1.23 -9.89
C ALA A 117 -2.17 -0.62 -10.94
N ILE A 118 -2.55 0.64 -10.79
CA ILE A 118 -3.39 1.36 -11.75
C ILE A 118 -2.61 1.61 -13.04
N GLY A 119 -1.40 2.15 -12.96
CA GLY A 119 -0.59 2.48 -14.13
C GLY A 119 -0.30 1.27 -15.00
N THR A 120 0.01 0.12 -14.38
CA THR A 120 0.24 -1.13 -15.10
C THR A 120 -1.02 -1.71 -15.75
N TRP A 121 -2.20 -1.42 -15.20
CA TRP A 121 -3.48 -1.74 -15.84
C TRP A 121 -3.84 -0.76 -16.96
N ALA A 122 -3.64 0.55 -16.76
CA ALA A 122 -4.05 1.61 -17.67
C ALA A 122 -3.13 1.74 -18.90
N LEU A 123 -1.80 1.64 -18.74
CA LEU A 123 -0.81 1.82 -19.81
C LEU A 123 -1.12 0.98 -21.07
N PRO A 124 -1.39 -0.34 -20.98
CA PRO A 124 -1.74 -1.15 -22.15
C PRO A 124 -3.02 -0.70 -22.86
N HIS A 125 -4.00 -0.17 -22.14
CA HIS A 125 -5.27 0.29 -22.70
C HIS A 125 -5.14 1.67 -23.37
N MET A 126 -4.26 2.53 -22.86
CA MET A 126 -3.96 3.84 -23.47
C MET A 126 -3.17 3.72 -24.78
N HIS A 127 -2.33 2.69 -24.94
CA HIS A 127 -1.63 2.40 -26.19
C HIS A 127 -2.54 1.84 -27.31
N GLY A 128 -3.80 1.49 -27.01
CA GLY A 128 -4.80 1.07 -27.99
C GLY A 128 -5.39 2.21 -28.83
N HIS A 129 -5.09 3.47 -28.51
CA HIS A 129 -5.68 4.65 -29.15
C HIS A 129 -4.69 5.48 -29.98
N TRP A 130 -3.43 5.02 -30.14
CA TRP A 130 -2.57 5.61 -31.16
C TRP A 130 -3.11 5.22 -32.54
N PRO A 131 -3.51 6.18 -33.40
CA PRO A 131 -3.82 5.85 -34.78
C PRO A 131 -2.53 5.29 -35.38
N ARG A 132 -2.51 4.01 -35.75
CA ARG A 132 -1.39 3.42 -36.50
C ARG A 132 -1.20 4.26 -37.77
N PRO A 133 -0.16 5.11 -37.92
CA PRO A 133 0.10 5.72 -39.20
C PRO A 133 0.99 4.73 -39.95
N LEU A 134 0.45 4.22 -41.05
CA LEU A 134 1.19 3.81 -42.23
C LEU A 134 1.99 2.50 -42.12
N ARG A 135 1.27 1.39 -42.39
CA ARG A 135 1.84 0.29 -43.17
C ARG A 135 2.37 0.90 -44.48
N ILE A 136 3.66 1.14 -44.58
CA ILE A 136 4.33 1.21 -45.87
C ILE A 136 4.59 -0.22 -46.28
N VAL A 137 3.70 -0.73 -47.14
CA VAL A 137 3.97 -1.89 -47.98
C VAL A 137 5.20 -1.53 -48.81
N ARG A 138 6.32 -2.20 -48.55
CA ARG A 138 7.42 -2.29 -49.52
C ARG A 138 7.16 -3.53 -50.35
N ASN A 139 6.87 -3.30 -51.63
CA ASN A 139 6.99 -4.30 -52.70
C ASN A 139 8.42 -4.84 -52.75
#